data_AF-A0A958D4N1-F1
#
_entry.id   AF-A0A958D4N1-F1
#
_cell.length_a   1.000
_cell.length_b   1.000
_cell.length_c   1.000
_cell.angle_alpha   90.00
_cell.angle_beta   90.00
_cell.angle_gamma   90.00
#
_symmetry.space_group_name_H-M   'P 1'
#
loop_
_entity.id
_entity.type
_entity.pdbx_description
1 polymer ?
#
loop_
_entity_poly.entity_id
_entity_poly.type
_entity_poly.pdbx_seq_one_letter_code
_entity_poly.pdbx_strand_id
1 'polypeptide(L)'
;LNEEQPIRQWSKESFFPLIANTIRVSAAPLVGLLLGLLISAFFWLPALAEGSLVNQEQWYGGYYNPELHFVYPHQLFAPGWGFGISEPGPDDIAQGALSFQLGAVPVVLSILALIGMRRIRSGRRRELKFLWLWLLLAIFLMLPVSVWAWRNIGFVSFAQFPWRWLMLAALPLAVLSGSAALLSKPGTVRDRPKQRDSDSTEDDDRNETLNLSTVLLAGLLVLGSYAFLQVQTIPPTPQQGPVSYAGLMRFEQSSNEMTGAPKWVDLSQRPLWSDMAELYTQADNPPLAPDATKAEIDAAIARQAAAVTSKVDYTQMPQDETLAVWSLALGSESEKLWVTTNRDDQKVVFNVAWFPGWRAYLLDGEDGPIVGELPIEREDGPLARIVVPAPQGEHVILLRFDDTPVRKAAFWIALFGWLLLLAVLLAGLAFRVWRREPVTSDQ
;
A
#
# COMPACT_ATOMS: atom_id res chain seq x y z
N LEU A 1 0.02 36.10 -22.53
CA LEU A 1 -1.33 35.47 -22.59
C LEU A 1 -2.20 36.16 -21.55
N ASN A 2 -3.28 36.83 -21.98
CA ASN A 2 -4.21 37.48 -21.08
C ASN A 2 -4.94 36.41 -20.25
N GLU A 3 -4.84 36.45 -18.91
CA GLU A 3 -5.42 35.41 -18.03
C GLU A 3 -6.93 35.24 -18.21
N GLU A 4 -7.59 36.28 -18.70
CA GLU A 4 -9.04 36.34 -18.81
C GLU A 4 -9.61 35.70 -20.09
N GLN A 5 -8.83 35.56 -21.18
CA GLN A 5 -9.33 35.03 -22.46
C GLN A 5 -8.29 34.22 -23.27
N PRO A 6 -7.82 33.06 -22.78
CA PRO A 6 -6.73 32.31 -23.44
C PRO A 6 -7.11 31.59 -24.75
N ILE A 7 -8.40 31.36 -25.02
CA ILE A 7 -8.84 30.45 -26.11
C ILE A 7 -9.16 31.18 -27.43
N ARG A 8 -9.38 32.50 -27.42
CA ARG A 8 -9.85 33.24 -28.62
C ARG A 8 -8.79 33.57 -29.68
N GLN A 9 -7.50 33.25 -29.46
CA GLN A 9 -6.40 33.59 -30.37
C GLN A 9 -5.48 32.39 -30.63
N TRP A 10 -6.03 31.28 -31.13
CA TRP A 10 -5.22 30.21 -31.69
C TRP A 10 -4.76 30.65 -33.09
N SER A 11 -3.59 31.29 -33.16
CA SER A 11 -2.88 31.57 -34.41
C SER A 11 -1.62 30.69 -34.45
N LYS A 12 -1.02 30.52 -35.63
CA LYS A 12 0.28 29.82 -35.74
C LYS A 12 1.37 30.49 -34.89
N GLU A 13 1.23 31.79 -34.62
CA GLU A 13 2.16 32.59 -33.81
C GLU A 13 2.03 32.36 -32.30
N SER A 14 0.85 31.94 -31.82
CA SER A 14 0.64 31.65 -30.38
C SER A 14 1.00 30.22 -29.98
N PHE A 15 1.28 29.34 -30.95
CA PHE A 15 1.63 27.93 -30.71
C PHE A 15 2.95 27.74 -29.96
N PHE A 16 4.05 28.33 -30.44
CA PHE A 16 5.36 28.20 -29.77
C PHE A 16 5.41 28.84 -28.37
N PRO A 17 4.87 30.07 -28.15
CA PRO A 17 4.77 30.64 -26.81
C PRO A 17 3.91 29.80 -25.85
N LEU A 18 2.84 29.16 -26.34
CA LEU A 18 2.00 28.29 -25.53
C LEU A 18 2.75 27.03 -25.08
N ILE A 19 3.52 26.40 -25.97
CA ILE A 19 4.36 25.25 -25.64
C ILE A 19 5.43 25.65 -24.63
N ALA A 20 6.16 26.74 -24.88
CA ALA A 20 7.20 27.24 -23.97
C ALA A 20 6.63 27.56 -22.58
N ASN A 21 5.47 28.19 -22.51
CA ASN A 21 4.80 28.47 -21.25
C ASN A 21 4.32 27.20 -20.55
N THR A 22 3.76 26.24 -21.29
CA THR A 22 3.35 24.94 -20.74
C THR A 22 4.55 24.21 -20.14
N ILE A 23 5.65 24.08 -20.88
CA ILE A 23 6.88 23.45 -20.39
C ILE A 23 7.39 24.16 -19.13
N ARG A 24 7.44 25.49 -19.14
CA ARG A 24 7.89 26.28 -17.99
C ARG A 24 7.03 26.03 -16.74
N VAL A 25 5.70 26.01 -16.89
CA VAL A 25 4.78 25.81 -15.76
C VAL A 25 4.75 24.35 -15.30
N SER A 26 4.91 23.39 -16.22
CA SER A 26 4.93 21.96 -15.89
C SER A 26 6.29 21.44 -15.41
N ALA A 27 7.38 22.19 -15.59
CA ALA A 27 8.73 21.75 -15.24
C ALA A 27 8.85 21.36 -13.77
N ALA A 28 8.45 22.25 -12.85
CA ALA A 28 8.53 21.99 -11.42
C ALA A 28 7.72 20.76 -10.97
N PRO A 29 6.41 20.61 -11.30
CA PRO A 29 5.67 19.41 -10.92
C PRO A 29 6.18 18.15 -11.62
N LEU A 30 6.68 18.24 -12.86
CA LEU A 30 7.28 17.09 -13.54
C LEU A 30 8.56 16.64 -12.86
N VAL A 31 9.44 17.56 -12.46
CA VAL A 31 10.64 17.24 -11.67
C VAL A 31 10.24 16.62 -10.34
N GLY A 32 9.24 17.16 -9.66
CA GLY A 32 8.71 16.58 -8.42
C GLY A 32 8.18 15.15 -8.61
N LEU A 33 7.43 14.90 -9.68
CA LEU A 33 6.94 13.57 -10.03
C LEU A 33 8.08 12.59 -10.33
N LEU A 34 9.05 12.98 -11.17
CA LEU A 34 10.21 12.15 -11.50
C LEU A 34 11.03 11.83 -10.26
N LEU A 35 11.26 12.82 -9.40
CA LEU A 35 11.99 12.63 -8.14
C LEU A 35 11.25 11.68 -7.19
N GLY A 36 9.91 11.81 -7.09
CA GLY A 36 9.07 10.88 -6.35
C GLY A 36 9.14 9.45 -6.88
N LEU A 37 9.14 9.27 -8.21
CA LEU A 37 9.30 7.95 -8.84
C LEU A 37 10.70 7.35 -8.60
N LEU A 38 11.75 8.17 -8.63
CA LEU A 38 13.11 7.73 -8.31
C LEU A 38 13.20 7.28 -6.85
N ILE A 39 12.79 8.13 -5.90
CA ILE A 39 12.87 7.84 -4.46
C ILE A 39 12.04 6.62 -4.07
N SER A 40 10.92 6.37 -4.75
CA SER A 40 10.07 5.20 -4.51
C SER A 40 10.41 3.98 -5.37
N ALA A 41 11.50 4.03 -6.15
CA ALA A 41 11.89 2.94 -7.06
C ALA A 41 12.08 1.59 -6.35
N PHE A 42 12.60 1.60 -5.12
CA PHE A 42 12.77 0.39 -4.30
C PHE A 42 11.46 -0.40 -4.09
N PHE A 43 10.30 0.26 -4.20
CA PHE A 43 8.99 -0.35 -4.05
C PHE A 43 8.39 -0.77 -5.39
N TRP A 44 8.20 0.18 -6.33
CA TRP A 44 7.43 -0.11 -7.54
C TRP A 44 8.23 -0.92 -8.57
N LEU A 45 9.56 -0.76 -8.63
CA LEU A 45 10.37 -1.43 -9.65
C LEU A 45 10.43 -2.95 -9.42
N PRO A 46 10.72 -3.47 -8.20
CA PRO A 46 10.61 -4.90 -7.93
C PRO A 46 9.17 -5.41 -8.09
N ALA A 47 8.16 -4.63 -7.68
CA ALA A 47 6.76 -5.04 -7.82
C ALA A 47 6.37 -5.29 -9.30
N LEU A 48 6.83 -4.44 -10.23
CA LEU A 48 6.55 -4.63 -11.67
C LEU A 48 7.41 -5.73 -12.29
N ALA A 49 8.69 -5.82 -11.94
CA ALA A 49 9.61 -6.77 -12.56
C ALA A 49 9.44 -8.21 -12.03
N GLU A 50 9.20 -8.34 -10.71
CA GLU A 50 9.07 -9.62 -10.02
C GLU A 50 7.60 -10.02 -9.80
N GLY A 51 6.63 -9.14 -10.06
CA GLY A 51 5.21 -9.44 -9.88
C GLY A 51 4.72 -10.63 -10.71
N SER A 52 5.35 -10.89 -11.87
CA SER A 52 5.06 -12.10 -12.68
C SER A 52 5.64 -13.40 -12.10
N LEU A 53 6.38 -13.33 -11.00
CA LEU A 53 6.97 -14.48 -10.30
C LEU A 53 6.11 -14.95 -9.13
N VAL A 54 5.06 -14.21 -8.76
CA VAL A 54 4.08 -14.61 -7.75
C VAL A 54 2.78 -15.05 -8.43
N ASN A 55 2.06 -15.97 -7.80
CA ASN A 55 0.74 -16.37 -8.26
C ASN A 55 -0.27 -15.24 -7.96
N GLN A 56 -0.86 -14.66 -9.01
CA GLN A 56 -1.81 -13.55 -8.90
C GLN A 56 -3.28 -14.00 -8.95
N GLU A 57 -3.56 -15.28 -9.26
CA GLU A 57 -4.94 -15.77 -9.43
C GLU A 57 -5.74 -15.64 -8.13
N GLN A 58 -5.08 -15.84 -6.99
CA GLN A 58 -5.69 -15.69 -5.67
C GLN A 58 -6.14 -14.25 -5.38
N TRP A 59 -5.53 -13.24 -6.01
CA TRP A 59 -5.80 -11.83 -5.71
C TRP A 59 -6.96 -11.26 -6.52
N TYR A 60 -7.37 -11.96 -7.59
CA TYR A 60 -8.36 -11.50 -8.56
C TYR A 60 -9.41 -12.56 -8.92
N GLY A 61 -9.32 -13.76 -8.35
CA GLY A 61 -10.25 -14.87 -8.56
C GLY A 61 -11.25 -15.05 -7.42
N GLY A 62 -12.32 -15.79 -7.69
CA GLY A 62 -13.36 -16.09 -6.69
C GLY A 62 -13.99 -14.82 -6.12
N TYR A 63 -14.01 -14.72 -4.78
CA TYR A 63 -14.45 -13.53 -4.05
C TYR A 63 -13.69 -12.27 -4.49
N TYR A 64 -12.39 -12.36 -4.78
CA TYR A 64 -11.58 -11.20 -5.12
C TYR A 64 -11.78 -10.67 -6.55
N ASN A 65 -12.72 -11.23 -7.32
CA ASN A 65 -13.01 -10.75 -8.67
C ASN A 65 -13.62 -9.34 -8.64
N PRO A 66 -12.94 -8.31 -9.19
CA PRO A 66 -13.41 -6.93 -9.13
C PRO A 66 -14.80 -6.72 -9.74
N GLU A 67 -15.17 -7.54 -10.74
CA GLU A 67 -16.46 -7.42 -11.43
C GLU A 67 -17.66 -7.74 -10.54
N LEU A 68 -17.45 -8.47 -9.44
CA LEU A 68 -18.50 -8.77 -8.47
C LEU A 68 -18.74 -7.63 -7.47
N HIS A 69 -17.79 -6.69 -7.35
CA HIS A 69 -17.74 -5.67 -6.29
C HIS A 69 -17.88 -4.23 -6.80
N PHE A 70 -18.53 -4.04 -7.94
CA PHE A 70 -18.88 -2.70 -8.41
C PHE A 70 -19.94 -2.07 -7.50
N VAL A 71 -19.75 -0.77 -7.22
CA VAL A 71 -20.69 0.03 -6.43
C VAL A 71 -21.86 0.45 -7.30
N TYR A 72 -23.07 0.24 -6.81
CA TYR A 72 -24.28 0.69 -7.48
C TYR A 72 -24.60 2.14 -7.09
N PRO A 73 -25.19 2.96 -7.99
CA PRO A 73 -25.41 4.38 -7.74
C PRO A 73 -26.17 4.71 -6.45
N HIS A 74 -27.10 3.87 -6.01
CA HIS A 74 -27.85 4.07 -4.76
C HIS A 74 -27.00 3.83 -3.51
N GLN A 75 -26.01 2.93 -3.58
CA GLN A 75 -25.12 2.63 -2.45
C GLN A 75 -24.22 3.80 -2.07
N LEU A 76 -23.89 4.68 -3.04
CA LEU A 76 -23.13 5.92 -2.79
C LEU A 76 -23.87 6.90 -1.84
N PHE A 77 -25.17 6.72 -1.65
CA PHE A 77 -26.02 7.56 -0.81
C PHE A 77 -26.79 6.78 0.25
N ALA A 78 -26.53 5.48 0.38
CA ALA A 78 -27.19 4.64 1.38
C ALA A 78 -26.71 5.09 2.79
N PRO A 79 -27.63 5.47 3.70
CA PRO A 79 -27.25 5.99 5.02
C PRO A 79 -26.82 4.90 6.00
N GLY A 80 -26.93 3.62 5.61
CA GLY A 80 -26.57 2.51 6.47
C GLY A 80 -25.06 2.38 6.67
N TRP A 81 -24.71 1.76 7.78
CA TRP A 81 -23.34 1.48 8.18
C TRP A 81 -23.24 0.02 8.61
N GLY A 82 -22.26 -0.68 8.06
CA GLY A 82 -21.96 -2.07 8.39
C GLY A 82 -20.47 -2.27 8.56
N PHE A 83 -20.11 -3.32 9.28
CA PHE A 83 -18.72 -3.67 9.62
C PHE A 83 -18.27 -4.99 8.98
N GLY A 84 -19.11 -5.56 8.11
CA GLY A 84 -18.76 -6.73 7.31
C GLY A 84 -17.83 -6.40 6.14
N ILE A 85 -17.58 -7.40 5.31
CA ILE A 85 -16.78 -7.28 4.07
C ILE A 85 -17.62 -6.69 2.93
N SER A 86 -17.05 -6.50 1.75
CA SER A 86 -17.86 -6.20 0.56
C SER A 86 -18.50 -7.49 0.06
N GLU A 87 -19.78 -7.48 -0.28
CA GLU A 87 -20.48 -8.64 -0.81
C GLU A 87 -20.80 -8.43 -2.30
N PRO A 88 -20.92 -9.51 -3.09
CA PRO A 88 -21.37 -9.39 -4.47
C PRO A 88 -22.80 -8.85 -4.57
N GLY A 89 -23.00 -7.80 -5.37
CA GLY A 89 -24.32 -7.26 -5.69
C GLY A 89 -24.67 -5.92 -5.00
N PRO A 90 -25.94 -5.49 -5.07
CA PRO A 90 -26.33 -4.12 -4.68
C PRO A 90 -26.74 -3.95 -3.20
N ASP A 91 -26.74 -5.02 -2.42
CA ASP A 91 -27.44 -5.12 -1.13
C ASP A 91 -26.49 -5.23 0.08
N ASP A 92 -25.20 -4.87 -0.05
CA ASP A 92 -24.19 -4.95 1.03
C ASP A 92 -24.70 -4.42 2.38
N ILE A 93 -25.24 -3.20 2.41
CA ILE A 93 -25.75 -2.58 3.63
C ILE A 93 -26.89 -3.38 4.27
N ALA A 94 -27.79 -3.93 3.46
CA ALA A 94 -28.91 -4.74 3.97
C ALA A 94 -28.42 -6.05 4.61
N GLN A 95 -27.22 -6.50 4.23
CA GLN A 95 -26.53 -7.67 4.77
C GLN A 95 -25.59 -7.33 5.94
N GLY A 96 -25.49 -6.05 6.34
CA GLY A 96 -24.55 -5.60 7.38
C GLY A 96 -23.09 -5.49 6.90
N ALA A 97 -22.88 -5.55 5.59
CA ALA A 97 -21.59 -5.45 4.92
C ALA A 97 -21.12 -3.98 4.76
N LEU A 98 -19.98 -3.78 4.10
CA LEU A 98 -19.30 -2.48 3.99
C LEU A 98 -20.20 -1.38 3.39
N SER A 99 -20.10 -0.16 3.93
CA SER A 99 -20.74 1.03 3.35
C SER A 99 -19.86 1.70 2.30
N PHE A 100 -20.44 2.03 1.14
CA PHE A 100 -19.76 2.76 0.06
C PHE A 100 -20.20 4.22 -0.05
N GLN A 101 -20.82 4.77 0.99
CA GLN A 101 -21.39 6.11 0.93
C GLN A 101 -20.34 7.22 0.74
N LEU A 102 -20.67 8.22 -0.07
CA LEU A 102 -19.93 9.49 -0.16
C LEU A 102 -20.26 10.43 1.02
N GLY A 103 -21.39 10.19 1.69
CA GLY A 103 -21.96 11.05 2.72
C GLY A 103 -22.80 12.19 2.11
N ALA A 104 -24.05 12.33 2.57
CA ALA A 104 -24.97 13.33 2.04
C ALA A 104 -24.48 14.77 2.28
N VAL A 105 -23.93 15.05 3.46
CA VAL A 105 -23.46 16.40 3.83
C VAL A 105 -22.28 16.87 2.95
N PRO A 106 -21.16 16.11 2.81
CA PRO A 106 -20.08 16.48 1.90
C PRO A 106 -20.53 16.66 0.45
N VAL A 107 -21.45 15.82 -0.04
CA VAL A 107 -21.96 15.90 -1.41
C VAL A 107 -22.78 17.17 -1.61
N VAL A 108 -23.73 17.47 -0.73
CA VAL A 108 -24.55 18.69 -0.83
C VAL A 108 -23.68 19.95 -0.77
N LEU A 109 -22.73 20.01 0.17
CA LEU A 109 -21.80 21.13 0.28
C LEU A 109 -20.93 21.29 -0.98
N SER A 110 -20.47 20.18 -1.57
CA SER A 110 -19.74 20.21 -2.83
C SER A 110 -20.61 20.77 -3.96
N ILE A 111 -21.86 20.31 -4.09
CA ILE A 111 -22.81 20.82 -5.10
C ILE A 111 -23.05 22.32 -4.91
N LEU A 112 -23.20 22.79 -3.67
CA LEU A 112 -23.32 24.23 -3.38
C LEU A 112 -22.08 25.00 -3.84
N ALA A 113 -20.87 24.47 -3.58
CA ALA A 113 -19.63 25.05 -4.07
C ALA A 113 -19.56 25.09 -5.61
N LEU A 114 -20.09 24.07 -6.30
CA LEU A 114 -20.20 24.04 -7.76
C LEU A 114 -21.14 25.12 -8.31
N ILE A 115 -22.34 25.25 -7.73
CA ILE A 115 -23.33 26.28 -8.12
C ILE A 115 -22.76 27.68 -7.88
N GLY A 116 -22.12 27.88 -6.73
CA GLY A 116 -21.49 29.13 -6.32
C GLY A 116 -20.16 29.42 -7.01
N MET A 117 -19.62 28.50 -7.83
CA MET A 117 -18.30 28.62 -8.47
C MET A 117 -18.16 29.88 -9.32
N ARG A 118 -19.27 30.39 -9.89
CA ARG A 118 -19.30 31.66 -10.65
C ARG A 118 -18.98 32.89 -9.81
N ARG A 119 -19.05 32.80 -8.48
CA ARG A 119 -18.68 33.87 -7.55
C ARG A 119 -17.22 33.81 -7.13
N ILE A 120 -16.54 32.68 -7.33
CA ILE A 120 -15.15 32.44 -6.92
C ILE A 120 -14.18 33.07 -7.94
N ARG A 121 -12.99 33.53 -7.50
CA ARG A 121 -11.94 34.07 -8.40
C ARG A 121 -11.52 33.07 -9.48
N SER A 122 -11.18 33.56 -10.67
CA SER A 122 -10.87 32.75 -11.87
C SER A 122 -9.78 31.70 -11.66
N GLY A 123 -8.73 32.02 -10.89
CA GLY A 123 -7.64 31.09 -10.55
C GLY A 123 -8.14 29.84 -9.83
N ARG A 124 -8.85 30.00 -8.71
CA ARG A 124 -9.41 28.89 -7.91
C ARG A 124 -10.46 28.07 -8.66
N ARG A 125 -11.16 28.64 -9.66
CA ARG A 125 -12.12 27.86 -10.47
C ARG A 125 -11.45 26.72 -11.23
N ARG A 126 -10.19 26.89 -11.67
CA ARG A 126 -9.49 25.83 -12.39
C ARG A 126 -9.19 24.65 -11.47
N GLU A 127 -8.74 24.93 -10.26
CA GLU A 127 -8.51 23.92 -9.20
C GLU A 127 -9.80 23.16 -8.87
N LEU A 128 -10.91 23.87 -8.63
CA LEU A 128 -12.19 23.23 -8.31
C LEU A 128 -12.72 22.36 -9.47
N LYS A 129 -12.54 22.79 -10.72
CA LYS A 129 -12.88 21.97 -11.89
C LYS A 129 -12.05 20.70 -11.97
N PHE A 130 -10.75 20.79 -11.67
CA PHE A 130 -9.89 19.62 -11.61
C PHE A 130 -10.33 18.65 -10.51
N LEU A 131 -10.64 19.15 -9.31
CA LEU A 131 -11.14 18.32 -8.20
C LEU A 131 -12.49 17.67 -8.52
N TRP A 132 -13.39 18.38 -9.22
CA TRP A 132 -14.62 17.79 -9.71
C TRP A 132 -14.38 16.69 -10.74
N LEU A 133 -13.48 16.92 -11.70
CA LEU A 133 -13.11 15.90 -12.68
C LEU A 133 -12.51 14.66 -12.00
N TRP A 134 -11.65 14.86 -11.00
CA TRP A 134 -11.10 13.77 -10.20
C TRP A 134 -12.22 13.02 -9.46
N LEU A 135 -13.08 13.71 -8.71
CA LEU A 135 -14.20 13.09 -7.99
C LEU A 135 -15.09 12.26 -8.94
N LEU A 136 -15.46 12.83 -10.09
CA LEU A 136 -16.28 12.16 -11.08
C LEU A 136 -15.58 10.95 -11.70
N LEU A 137 -14.27 11.03 -11.95
CA LEU A 137 -13.48 9.90 -12.45
C LEU A 137 -13.40 8.77 -11.42
N ALA A 138 -13.16 9.10 -10.14
CA ALA A 138 -13.13 8.13 -9.06
C ALA A 138 -14.50 7.45 -8.91
N ILE A 139 -15.60 8.21 -8.93
CA ILE A 139 -16.95 7.65 -8.93
C ILE A 139 -17.19 6.77 -10.15
N PHE A 140 -16.84 7.23 -11.35
CA PHE A 140 -16.98 6.45 -12.57
C PHE A 140 -16.31 5.08 -12.46
N LEU A 141 -15.07 5.02 -11.95
CA LEU A 141 -14.31 3.78 -11.77
C LEU A 141 -14.87 2.84 -10.69
N MET A 142 -15.74 3.34 -9.79
CA MET A 142 -16.48 2.50 -8.85
C MET A 142 -17.72 1.84 -9.47
N LEU A 143 -18.25 2.38 -10.57
CA LEU A 143 -19.54 1.95 -11.15
C LEU A 143 -19.38 0.85 -12.22
N PRO A 144 -20.38 -0.03 -12.42
CA PRO A 144 -20.34 -1.10 -13.43
C PRO A 144 -20.08 -0.62 -14.86
N VAL A 145 -20.47 0.62 -15.19
CA VAL A 145 -20.22 1.24 -16.50
C VAL A 145 -18.72 1.34 -16.84
N SER A 146 -17.84 1.28 -15.84
CA SER A 146 -16.39 1.30 -16.01
C SER A 146 -15.76 -0.07 -16.24
N VAL A 147 -16.54 -1.16 -16.36
CA VAL A 147 -16.01 -2.53 -16.54
C VAL A 147 -14.99 -2.65 -17.66
N TRP A 148 -15.16 -1.89 -18.75
CA TRP A 148 -14.17 -1.85 -19.83
C TRP A 148 -12.79 -1.38 -19.34
N ALA A 149 -12.72 -0.35 -18.49
CA ALA A 149 -11.48 0.14 -17.92
C ALA A 149 -10.82 -0.92 -17.02
N TRP A 150 -11.62 -1.61 -16.20
CA TRP A 150 -11.14 -2.70 -15.33
C TRP A 150 -10.56 -3.88 -16.10
N ARG A 151 -11.15 -4.24 -17.24
CA ARG A 151 -10.67 -5.34 -18.09
C ARG A 151 -9.44 -5.01 -18.92
N ASN A 152 -9.22 -3.74 -19.27
CA ASN A 152 -8.23 -3.35 -20.28
C ASN A 152 -7.12 -2.43 -19.76
N ILE A 153 -7.28 -1.79 -18.60
CA ILE A 153 -6.30 -0.85 -18.04
C ILE A 153 -5.74 -1.46 -16.75
N GLY A 154 -4.61 -2.15 -16.85
CA GLY A 154 -4.03 -2.89 -15.71
C GLY A 154 -3.70 -2.07 -14.46
N PHE A 155 -3.54 -0.75 -14.58
CA PHE A 155 -3.38 0.12 -13.41
C PHE A 155 -4.68 0.27 -12.60
N VAL A 156 -5.86 0.15 -13.24
CA VAL A 156 -7.15 0.26 -12.56
C VAL A 156 -7.38 -0.95 -11.65
N SER A 157 -7.06 -2.15 -12.13
CA SER A 157 -7.20 -3.40 -11.36
C SER A 157 -6.21 -3.52 -10.20
N PHE A 158 -5.14 -2.72 -10.16
CA PHE A 158 -4.25 -2.67 -8.99
C PHE A 158 -4.97 -2.24 -7.71
N ALA A 159 -6.08 -1.50 -7.83
CA ALA A 159 -6.93 -1.19 -6.69
C ALA A 159 -7.57 -2.44 -6.06
N GLN A 160 -7.57 -3.61 -6.72
CA GLN A 160 -8.20 -4.87 -6.32
C GLN A 160 -9.74 -4.85 -6.33
N PHE A 161 -10.37 -3.82 -5.77
CA PHE A 161 -11.83 -3.68 -5.73
C PHE A 161 -12.28 -2.30 -6.23
N PRO A 162 -13.39 -2.20 -6.99
CA PRO A 162 -13.91 -0.93 -7.46
C PRO A 162 -14.17 0.08 -6.36
N TRP A 163 -14.80 -0.33 -5.26
CA TRP A 163 -15.10 0.54 -4.13
C TRP A 163 -13.86 1.16 -3.46
N ARG A 164 -12.64 0.64 -3.63
CA ARG A 164 -11.42 1.27 -3.08
C ARG A 164 -11.11 2.63 -3.73
N TRP A 165 -11.67 2.92 -4.90
CA TRP A 165 -11.64 4.27 -5.48
C TRP A 165 -12.40 5.30 -4.62
N LEU A 166 -13.22 4.87 -3.67
CA LEU A 166 -13.83 5.75 -2.67
C LEU A 166 -12.78 6.50 -1.84
N MET A 167 -11.64 5.86 -1.53
CA MET A 167 -10.52 6.52 -0.83
C MET A 167 -9.96 7.68 -1.65
N LEU A 168 -9.90 7.52 -2.97
CA LEU A 168 -9.46 8.57 -3.90
C LEU A 168 -10.55 9.62 -4.16
N ALA A 169 -11.82 9.28 -3.98
CA ALA A 169 -12.95 10.22 -4.03
C ALA A 169 -13.04 11.10 -2.77
N ALA A 170 -12.63 10.57 -1.60
CA ALA A 170 -12.75 11.25 -0.31
C ALA A 170 -11.99 12.59 -0.27
N LEU A 171 -10.76 12.62 -0.82
CA LEU A 171 -9.93 13.82 -0.85
C LEU A 171 -10.54 14.99 -1.65
N PRO A 172 -10.88 14.84 -2.95
CA PRO A 172 -11.53 15.92 -3.68
C PRO A 172 -12.88 16.28 -3.07
N LEU A 173 -13.64 15.31 -2.55
CA LEU A 173 -14.92 15.59 -1.90
C LEU A 173 -14.76 16.45 -0.63
N ALA A 174 -13.75 16.20 0.19
CA ALA A 174 -13.46 17.00 1.38
C ALA A 174 -13.11 18.46 1.02
N VAL A 175 -12.24 18.66 0.01
CA VAL A 175 -11.84 20.00 -0.44
C VAL A 175 -13.00 20.75 -1.10
N LEU A 176 -13.78 20.07 -1.93
CA LEU A 176 -14.97 20.64 -2.60
C LEU A 176 -16.03 21.05 -1.58
N SER A 177 -16.29 20.21 -0.58
CA SER A 177 -17.19 20.50 0.54
C SER A 177 -16.73 21.74 1.33
N GLY A 178 -15.46 21.79 1.73
CA GLY A 178 -14.89 22.95 2.43
C GLY A 178 -14.91 24.24 1.61
N SER A 179 -14.85 24.14 0.29
CA SER A 179 -14.92 25.28 -0.62
C SER A 179 -16.26 26.00 -0.58
N ALA A 180 -17.32 25.38 -0.06
CA ALA A 180 -18.61 26.05 0.17
C ALA A 180 -18.47 27.25 1.12
N ALA A 181 -17.54 27.22 2.08
CA ALA A 181 -17.27 28.35 2.99
C ALA A 181 -16.76 29.60 2.25
N LEU A 182 -16.19 29.47 1.05
CA LEU A 182 -15.73 30.60 0.23
C LEU A 182 -16.89 31.45 -0.30
N LEU A 183 -18.11 30.91 -0.32
CA LEU A 183 -19.31 31.63 -0.75
C LEU A 183 -19.79 32.65 0.29
N SER A 184 -19.40 32.50 1.56
CA SER A 184 -19.81 33.36 2.67
C SER A 184 -18.85 34.52 2.95
N LYS A 185 -17.63 34.52 2.39
CA LYS A 185 -16.63 35.58 2.64
C LYS A 185 -16.91 36.84 1.81
N PRO A 186 -17.11 38.03 2.41
CA PRO A 186 -17.12 39.29 1.68
C PRO A 186 -15.71 39.57 1.13
N GLY A 187 -15.55 39.66 -0.19
CA GLY A 187 -14.25 39.94 -0.85
C GLY A 187 -13.72 38.86 -1.80
N THR A 188 -14.26 37.64 -1.72
CA THR A 188 -14.05 36.59 -2.75
C THR A 188 -15.02 36.72 -3.92
N VAL A 189 -16.11 37.48 -3.73
CA VAL A 189 -17.21 37.75 -4.65
C VAL A 189 -16.82 38.84 -5.65
N ARG A 190 -17.20 38.62 -6.91
CA ARG A 190 -16.89 39.41 -8.12
C ARG A 190 -17.21 40.90 -8.07
N ASP A 191 -17.94 41.38 -7.07
CA ASP A 191 -18.49 42.73 -7.01
C ASP A 191 -17.79 43.62 -5.98
N ARG A 192 -16.58 44.09 -6.30
CA ARG A 192 -16.14 45.44 -5.90
C ARG A 192 -15.38 46.08 -7.06
N PRO A 193 -15.77 47.27 -7.54
CA PRO A 193 -14.92 48.07 -8.40
C PRO A 193 -13.61 48.33 -7.66
N LYS A 194 -12.46 48.27 -8.37
CA LYS A 194 -11.18 48.75 -7.85
C LYS A 194 -11.32 50.25 -7.53
N GLN A 195 -11.70 50.57 -6.29
CA GLN A 195 -11.45 51.89 -5.76
C GLN A 195 -9.99 51.92 -5.33
N ARG A 196 -9.25 52.80 -6.01
CA ARG A 196 -7.81 52.96 -5.91
C ARG A 196 -7.53 53.80 -4.67
N ASP A 197 -7.65 53.20 -3.50
CA ASP A 197 -7.10 53.77 -2.28
C ASP A 197 -5.70 53.16 -2.10
N SER A 198 -4.71 53.97 -2.44
CA SER A 198 -3.36 53.83 -1.94
C SER A 198 -3.40 53.84 -0.41
N ASP A 199 -2.57 53.01 0.21
CA ASP A 199 -2.37 52.89 1.65
C ASP A 199 -3.32 51.93 2.38
N SER A 200 -3.21 50.64 2.07
CA SER A 200 -3.33 49.61 3.11
C SER A 200 -2.37 48.45 2.83
N THR A 201 -1.47 48.31 3.79
CA THR A 201 -0.45 47.29 3.97
C THR A 201 -0.95 45.86 3.76
N GLU A 202 -0.07 45.01 3.25
CA GLU A 202 -0.16 43.55 3.03
C GLU A 202 -0.43 42.72 4.32
N ASP A 203 -1.03 43.29 5.36
CA ASP A 203 -1.18 42.68 6.70
C ASP A 203 -2.59 42.14 7.02
N ASP A 204 -3.58 42.29 6.13
CA ASP A 204 -4.97 41.89 6.43
C ASP A 204 -5.26 40.38 6.30
N ASP A 205 -4.27 39.57 5.88
CA ASP A 205 -4.38 38.10 5.83
C ASP A 205 -4.00 37.42 7.17
N ARG A 206 -3.60 38.18 8.21
CA ARG A 206 -3.06 37.61 9.47
C ARG A 206 -4.06 37.40 10.61
N ASN A 207 -5.31 37.87 10.50
CA ASN A 207 -6.34 37.59 11.50
C ASN A 207 -7.24 36.43 11.06
N GLU A 208 -6.66 35.22 11.02
CA GLU A 208 -7.37 33.95 10.90
C GLU A 208 -8.14 33.63 12.21
N THR A 209 -9.14 34.44 12.52
CA THR A 209 -10.20 33.98 13.42
C THR A 209 -11.04 32.93 12.68
N LEU A 210 -11.29 31.79 13.32
CA LEU A 210 -12.20 30.75 12.81
C LEU A 210 -13.57 31.39 12.55
N ASN A 211 -13.89 31.64 11.27
CA ASN A 211 -15.17 32.21 10.86
C ASN A 211 -16.29 31.28 11.33
N LEU A 212 -17.37 31.82 11.90
CA LEU A 212 -18.55 31.05 12.32
C LEU A 212 -19.06 30.12 11.22
N SER A 213 -18.99 30.53 9.95
CA SER A 213 -19.34 29.67 8.80
C SER A 213 -18.47 28.42 8.71
N THR A 214 -17.17 28.54 9.00
CA THR A 214 -16.23 27.42 9.03
C THR A 214 -16.52 26.50 10.21
N VAL A 215 -16.81 27.06 11.39
CA VAL A 215 -17.20 26.28 12.58
C VAL A 215 -18.50 25.51 12.36
N LEU A 216 -19.51 26.16 11.80
CA LEU A 216 -20.80 25.52 11.47
C LEU A 216 -20.62 24.43 10.41
N LEU A 217 -19.82 24.67 9.38
CA LEU A 217 -19.54 23.68 8.35
C LEU A 217 -18.77 22.47 8.90
N ALA A 218 -17.78 22.72 9.77
CA ALA A 218 -17.07 21.66 10.48
C ALA A 218 -18.02 20.85 11.39
N GLY A 219 -18.88 21.52 12.15
CA GLY A 219 -19.90 20.87 12.98
C GLY A 219 -20.87 20.01 12.17
N LEU A 220 -21.37 20.52 11.03
CA LEU A 220 -22.22 19.76 10.11
C LEU A 220 -21.51 18.53 9.54
N LEU A 221 -20.22 18.64 9.20
CA LEU A 221 -19.43 17.52 8.69
C LEU A 221 -19.21 16.46 9.77
N VAL A 222 -18.84 16.87 10.99
CA VAL A 222 -18.62 15.94 12.11
C VAL A 222 -19.92 15.24 12.51
N LEU A 223 -21.01 15.98 12.67
CA LEU A 223 -22.32 15.43 13.03
C LEU A 223 -22.91 14.57 11.90
N GLY A 224 -22.76 15.00 10.64
CA GLY A 224 -23.14 14.20 9.47
C GLY A 224 -22.31 12.92 9.31
N SER A 225 -21.18 12.84 10.01
CA SER A 225 -20.26 11.70 10.04
C SER A 225 -20.43 10.84 11.30
N TYR A 226 -21.49 11.04 12.10
CA TYR A 226 -21.66 10.34 13.38
C TYR A 226 -21.65 8.81 13.28
N ALA A 227 -22.18 8.23 12.19
CA ALA A 227 -22.16 6.79 11.96
C ALA A 227 -20.73 6.22 11.91
N PHE A 228 -19.77 6.99 11.38
CA PHE A 228 -18.34 6.60 11.32
C PHE A 228 -17.67 6.59 12.70
N LEU A 229 -18.28 7.19 13.72
CA LEU A 229 -17.74 7.24 15.09
C LEU A 229 -18.11 6.00 15.91
N GLN A 230 -18.96 5.11 15.37
CA GLN A 230 -19.35 3.88 16.06
C GLN A 230 -18.26 2.82 15.89
N VAL A 231 -17.81 2.27 17.02
CA VAL A 231 -16.90 1.11 17.05
C VAL A 231 -17.73 -0.12 17.35
N GLN A 232 -17.63 -1.15 16.51
CA GLN A 232 -18.20 -2.47 16.80
C GLN A 232 -17.07 -3.43 17.17
N THR A 233 -17.12 -3.96 18.38
CA THR A 233 -16.25 -5.06 18.83
C THR A 233 -17.07 -6.35 18.82
N ILE A 234 -16.73 -7.28 17.94
CA ILE A 234 -17.37 -8.60 17.84
C ILE A 234 -16.45 -9.61 18.54
N PRO A 235 -16.93 -10.38 19.53
CA PRO A 235 -16.14 -11.46 20.10
C PRO A 235 -15.85 -12.52 19.03
N PRO A 236 -14.65 -13.12 19.03
CA PRO A 236 -14.32 -14.15 18.05
C PRO A 236 -15.25 -15.36 18.16
N THR A 237 -15.51 -16.03 17.04
CA THR A 237 -16.33 -17.26 17.04
C THR A 237 -15.62 -18.37 17.83
N PRO A 238 -16.34 -19.40 18.32
CA PRO A 238 -15.72 -20.55 18.98
C PRO A 238 -14.63 -21.24 18.15
N GLN A 239 -14.75 -21.20 16.81
CA GLN A 239 -13.77 -21.75 15.87
C GLN A 239 -12.51 -20.89 15.77
N GLN A 240 -12.65 -19.57 15.84
CA GLN A 240 -11.53 -18.63 15.79
C GLN A 240 -10.78 -18.57 17.12
N GLY A 241 -11.49 -18.69 18.24
CA GLY A 241 -10.89 -18.62 19.57
C GLY A 241 -10.34 -17.22 19.91
N PRO A 242 -9.66 -17.04 21.06
CA PRO A 242 -9.03 -15.77 21.40
C PRO A 242 -7.91 -15.40 20.42
N VAL A 243 -7.46 -14.15 20.44
CA VAL A 243 -6.31 -13.70 19.64
C VAL A 243 -5.05 -14.44 20.11
N SER A 244 -4.62 -15.44 19.34
CA SER A 244 -3.42 -16.25 19.57
C SER A 244 -2.86 -16.73 18.23
N TYR A 245 -1.64 -17.30 18.22
CA TYR A 245 -1.11 -17.94 17.01
C TYR A 245 -1.98 -19.11 16.55
N ALA A 246 -2.56 -19.90 17.48
CA ALA A 246 -3.51 -20.94 17.10
C ALA A 246 -4.79 -20.36 16.50
N GLY A 247 -5.30 -19.25 17.05
CA GLY A 247 -6.46 -18.55 16.51
C GLY A 247 -6.19 -18.02 15.09
N LEU A 248 -4.98 -17.47 14.86
CA LEU A 248 -4.53 -17.07 13.53
C LEU A 248 -4.48 -18.27 12.56
N MET A 249 -3.86 -19.39 12.96
CA MET A 249 -3.79 -20.60 12.13
C MET A 249 -5.18 -21.14 11.77
N ARG A 250 -6.09 -21.24 12.76
CA ARG A 250 -7.49 -21.65 12.52
C ARG A 250 -8.23 -20.66 11.62
N PHE A 251 -7.99 -19.36 11.79
CA PHE A 251 -8.57 -18.33 10.93
C PHE A 251 -8.06 -18.47 9.49
N GLU A 252 -6.76 -18.61 9.27
CA GLU A 252 -6.17 -18.80 7.94
C GLU A 252 -6.67 -20.10 7.27
N GLN A 253 -6.78 -21.19 8.03
CA GLN A 253 -7.33 -22.46 7.54
C GLN A 253 -8.82 -22.35 7.17
N SER A 254 -9.62 -21.73 8.05
CA SER A 254 -11.08 -21.63 7.85
C SER A 254 -11.47 -20.60 6.78
N SER A 255 -10.70 -19.53 6.65
CA SER A 255 -10.88 -18.56 5.56
C SER A 255 -10.42 -19.13 4.22
N ASN A 256 -9.39 -19.98 4.20
CA ASN A 256 -8.79 -20.51 2.97
C ASN A 256 -8.39 -19.39 1.97
N GLU A 257 -8.06 -18.22 2.50
CA GLU A 257 -7.79 -17.02 1.74
C GLU A 257 -6.35 -16.53 1.98
N MET A 258 -5.80 -15.77 1.03
CA MET A 258 -4.58 -14.95 1.16
C MET A 258 -3.23 -15.64 1.44
N THR A 259 -3.10 -16.96 1.26
CA THR A 259 -1.76 -17.59 1.27
C THR A 259 -1.07 -17.43 -0.09
N GLY A 260 -0.42 -16.27 -0.26
CA GLY A 260 0.37 -15.95 -1.45
C GLY A 260 1.46 -16.99 -1.67
N ALA A 261 1.62 -17.43 -2.92
CA ALA A 261 2.65 -18.39 -3.29
C ALA A 261 3.41 -17.90 -4.53
N PRO A 262 4.68 -18.30 -4.67
CA PRO A 262 5.38 -18.14 -5.93
C PRO A 262 4.67 -18.85 -7.10
N LYS A 263 4.87 -18.37 -8.33
CA LYS A 263 4.12 -18.84 -9.51
C LYS A 263 4.28 -20.33 -9.88
N TRP A 264 5.29 -20.99 -9.35
CA TRP A 264 5.61 -22.39 -9.62
C TRP A 264 4.98 -23.35 -8.62
N VAL A 265 4.35 -22.84 -7.56
CA VAL A 265 3.57 -23.67 -6.63
C VAL A 265 2.21 -23.97 -7.25
N ASP A 266 1.87 -25.25 -7.35
CA ASP A 266 0.51 -25.71 -7.65
C ASP A 266 -0.38 -25.50 -6.44
N LEU A 267 -1.24 -24.48 -6.52
CA LEU A 267 -2.14 -24.11 -5.43
C LEU A 267 -3.17 -25.19 -5.09
N SER A 268 -3.48 -26.10 -6.02
CA SER A 268 -4.43 -27.19 -5.78
C SER A 268 -3.85 -28.31 -4.91
N GLN A 269 -2.51 -28.40 -4.85
CA GLN A 269 -1.78 -29.44 -4.13
C GLN A 269 -1.01 -28.90 -2.92
N ARG A 270 -1.09 -27.59 -2.64
CA ARG A 270 -0.48 -27.01 -1.45
C ARG A 270 -1.15 -27.56 -0.18
N PRO A 271 -0.38 -27.82 0.90
CA PRO A 271 -0.97 -28.11 2.20
C PRO A 271 -1.80 -26.93 2.69
N LEU A 272 -3.06 -27.19 3.07
CA LEU A 272 -3.91 -26.21 3.76
C LEU A 272 -3.71 -26.23 5.28
N TRP A 273 -2.96 -27.22 5.77
CA TRP A 273 -2.57 -27.39 7.15
C TRP A 273 -1.16 -27.98 7.18
N SER A 274 -0.34 -27.54 8.13
CA SER A 274 1.04 -28.01 8.28
C SER A 274 1.27 -28.51 9.69
N ASP A 275 2.31 -29.34 9.88
CA ASP A 275 2.71 -29.79 11.22
C ASP A 275 3.07 -28.60 12.13
N MET A 276 3.59 -27.51 11.56
CA MET A 276 3.77 -26.25 12.27
C MET A 276 2.45 -25.70 12.80
N ALA A 277 1.41 -25.62 11.96
CA ALA A 277 0.09 -25.16 12.37
C ALA A 277 -0.49 -26.06 13.46
N GLU A 278 -0.34 -27.38 13.31
CA GLU A 278 -0.73 -28.36 14.32
C GLU A 278 -0.05 -28.08 15.67
N LEU A 279 1.27 -27.87 15.68
CA LEU A 279 2.01 -27.57 16.91
C LEU A 279 1.55 -26.26 17.58
N TYR A 280 1.31 -25.19 16.82
CA TYR A 280 0.76 -23.96 17.38
C TYR A 280 -0.64 -24.17 17.95
N THR A 281 -1.47 -24.99 17.30
CA THR A 281 -2.81 -25.30 17.84
C THR A 281 -2.82 -26.25 19.03
N GLN A 282 -1.84 -27.16 19.13
CA GLN A 282 -1.65 -28.05 20.28
C GLN A 282 -1.03 -27.34 21.47
N ALA A 283 -0.14 -26.36 21.24
CA ALA A 283 0.41 -25.51 22.30
C ALA A 283 -0.70 -24.74 23.05
N ASP A 284 -1.81 -24.48 22.37
CA ASP A 284 -3.04 -23.90 22.92
C ASP A 284 -3.95 -24.92 23.62
N ASN A 285 -3.44 -26.09 24.06
CA ASN A 285 -4.28 -27.07 24.76
C ASN A 285 -4.19 -26.94 26.31
N PRO A 286 -5.33 -26.73 27.01
CA PRO A 286 -6.65 -26.29 26.52
C PRO A 286 -6.70 -24.77 26.22
N PRO A 287 -7.70 -24.29 25.43
CA PRO A 287 -7.83 -22.87 25.10
C PRO A 287 -7.78 -22.02 26.36
N LEU A 288 -6.95 -20.98 26.35
CA LEU A 288 -6.86 -20.06 27.48
C LEU A 288 -8.25 -19.48 27.78
N ALA A 289 -8.66 -19.57 29.04
CA ALA A 289 -9.90 -18.94 29.48
C ALA A 289 -9.83 -17.41 29.22
N PRO A 290 -10.97 -16.73 29.01
CA PRO A 290 -10.99 -15.29 28.79
C PRO A 290 -10.32 -14.46 29.91
N ASP A 291 -10.20 -15.05 31.10
CA ASP A 291 -9.60 -14.51 32.32
C ASP A 291 -8.24 -15.15 32.67
N ALA A 292 -7.57 -15.80 31.70
CA ALA A 292 -6.27 -16.42 31.90
C ALA A 292 -5.25 -15.45 32.51
N THR A 293 -4.50 -15.95 33.49
CA THR A 293 -3.44 -15.19 34.15
C THR A 293 -2.27 -14.97 33.21
N LYS A 294 -1.48 -13.92 33.46
CA LYS A 294 -0.25 -13.65 32.69
C LYS A 294 0.69 -14.87 32.65
N ALA A 295 0.78 -15.63 33.73
CA ALA A 295 1.63 -16.83 33.79
C ALA A 295 1.14 -17.95 32.85
N GLU A 296 -0.17 -18.13 32.72
CA GLU A 296 -0.76 -19.09 31.78
C GLU A 296 -0.56 -18.65 30.33
N ILE A 297 -0.66 -17.34 30.08
CA ILE A 297 -0.33 -16.74 28.77
C ILE A 297 1.15 -16.93 28.45
N ASP A 298 2.06 -16.60 29.36
CA ASP A 298 3.51 -16.74 29.19
C ASP A 298 3.90 -18.21 28.95
N ALA A 299 3.26 -19.15 29.64
CA ALA A 299 3.47 -20.59 29.45
C ALA A 299 2.90 -21.12 28.11
N ALA A 300 1.80 -20.55 27.61
CA ALA A 300 1.29 -20.84 26.27
C ALA A 300 2.25 -20.30 25.20
N ILE A 301 2.74 -19.06 25.35
CA ILE A 301 3.73 -18.44 24.46
C ILE A 301 5.03 -19.26 24.43
N ALA A 302 5.52 -19.72 25.59
CA ALA A 302 6.73 -20.54 25.67
C ALA A 302 6.57 -21.90 24.95
N ARG A 303 5.38 -22.53 25.04
CA ARG A 303 5.06 -23.76 24.30
C ARG A 303 5.00 -23.53 22.79
N GLN A 304 4.40 -22.41 22.37
CA GLN A 304 4.34 -22.01 20.96
C GLN A 304 5.74 -21.73 20.39
N ALA A 305 6.63 -21.08 21.17
CA ALA A 305 8.00 -20.79 20.75
C ALA A 305 8.88 -22.05 20.58
N ALA A 306 8.51 -23.18 21.20
CA ALA A 306 9.25 -24.43 21.10
C ALA A 306 8.90 -25.28 19.86
N ALA A 307 7.89 -24.88 19.08
CA ALA A 307 7.26 -25.73 18.07
C ALA A 307 8.07 -25.92 16.77
N VAL A 308 8.69 -24.87 16.24
CA VAL A 308 9.38 -24.96 14.93
C VAL A 308 10.84 -24.58 15.07
N THR A 309 11.70 -25.58 14.97
CA THR A 309 13.16 -25.43 15.12
C THR A 309 13.89 -25.45 13.79
N SER A 310 13.20 -25.76 12.68
CA SER A 310 13.81 -25.90 11.37
C SER A 310 12.79 -25.77 10.24
N LYS A 311 13.24 -25.35 9.05
CA LYS A 311 12.46 -25.45 7.81
C LYS A 311 12.83 -26.69 7.00
N VAL A 312 13.78 -27.53 7.45
CA VAL A 312 14.20 -28.74 6.74
C VAL A 312 13.07 -29.79 6.76
N ASP A 313 12.87 -30.47 5.63
CA ASP A 313 12.01 -31.64 5.55
C ASP A 313 12.74 -32.88 6.08
N TYR A 314 12.71 -33.06 7.40
CA TYR A 314 13.34 -34.22 8.06
C TYR A 314 12.74 -35.57 7.66
N THR A 315 11.55 -35.61 7.04
CA THR A 315 10.98 -36.88 6.55
C THR A 315 11.79 -37.46 5.39
N GLN A 316 12.56 -36.61 4.69
CA GLN A 316 13.46 -37.01 3.62
C GLN A 316 14.93 -37.11 4.07
N MET A 317 15.23 -36.82 5.34
CA MET A 317 16.59 -36.86 5.89
C MET A 317 16.74 -38.11 6.77
N PRO A 318 17.57 -39.11 6.41
CA PRO A 318 17.67 -40.38 7.13
C PRO A 318 18.26 -40.23 8.54
N GLN A 319 18.97 -39.14 8.83
CA GLN A 319 19.63 -38.87 10.12
C GLN A 319 20.57 -39.99 10.56
N ASP A 320 21.38 -40.45 9.61
CA ASP A 320 22.35 -41.53 9.78
C ASP A 320 23.71 -41.15 9.16
N GLU A 321 24.61 -42.14 9.02
CA GLU A 321 25.93 -41.93 8.42
C GLU A 321 25.88 -41.47 6.95
N THR A 322 24.75 -41.64 6.27
CA THR A 322 24.58 -41.22 4.87
C THR A 322 24.27 -39.74 4.74
N LEU A 323 23.38 -39.23 5.60
CA LEU A 323 23.03 -37.82 5.69
C LEU A 323 22.46 -37.53 7.07
N ALA A 324 23.11 -36.61 7.79
CA ALA A 324 22.56 -36.01 8.99
C ALA A 324 22.60 -34.49 8.89
N VAL A 325 21.51 -33.86 9.32
CA VAL A 325 21.27 -32.41 9.19
C VAL A 325 20.73 -31.91 10.50
N TRP A 326 21.30 -30.81 11.02
CA TRP A 326 20.86 -30.20 12.25
C TRP A 326 20.72 -28.68 12.08
N SER A 327 19.57 -28.13 12.48
CA SER A 327 19.38 -26.68 12.52
C SER A 327 20.17 -26.07 13.68
N LEU A 328 21.05 -25.13 13.35
CA LEU A 328 21.86 -24.37 14.31
C LEU A 328 21.21 -23.04 14.65
N ALA A 329 20.61 -22.37 13.65
CA ALA A 329 19.92 -21.11 13.85
C ALA A 329 18.79 -20.94 12.82
N LEU A 330 17.63 -20.49 13.30
CA LEU A 330 16.45 -20.27 12.48
C LEU A 330 16.03 -18.80 12.52
N GLY A 331 15.87 -18.18 11.34
CA GLY A 331 15.27 -16.86 11.17
C GLY A 331 14.07 -16.89 10.21
N SER A 332 13.39 -15.77 10.01
CA SER A 332 12.31 -15.67 9.00
C SER A 332 12.83 -15.85 7.57
N GLU A 333 13.99 -15.24 7.29
CA GLU A 333 14.61 -15.15 5.97
C GLU A 333 15.90 -15.99 5.85
N SER A 334 16.23 -16.76 6.89
CA SER A 334 17.44 -17.59 6.89
C SER A 334 17.32 -18.84 7.74
N GLU A 335 18.18 -19.80 7.48
CA GLU A 335 18.43 -20.95 8.34
C GLU A 335 19.88 -21.41 8.19
N LYS A 336 20.55 -21.60 9.32
CA LYS A 336 21.91 -22.13 9.41
C LYS A 336 21.83 -23.59 9.84
N LEU A 337 22.48 -24.46 9.09
CA LEU A 337 22.47 -25.91 9.29
C LEU A 337 23.89 -26.44 9.44
N TRP A 338 24.06 -27.39 10.34
CA TRP A 338 25.14 -28.36 10.28
C TRP A 338 24.70 -29.52 9.39
N VAL A 339 25.54 -29.94 8.46
CA VAL A 339 25.27 -31.04 7.54
C VAL A 339 26.48 -31.94 7.45
N THR A 340 26.28 -33.25 7.59
CA THR A 340 27.30 -34.25 7.29
C THR A 340 26.75 -35.28 6.31
N THR A 341 27.55 -35.63 5.32
CA THR A 341 27.22 -36.71 4.39
C THR A 341 28.47 -37.44 3.92
N ASN A 342 28.37 -38.77 3.80
CA ASN A 342 29.43 -39.59 3.24
C ASN A 342 29.30 -39.80 1.71
N ARG A 343 28.29 -39.21 1.07
CA ARG A 343 28.01 -39.29 -0.38
C ARG A 343 28.00 -37.91 -1.02
N ASP A 344 28.09 -37.87 -2.34
CA ASP A 344 28.07 -36.64 -3.16
C ASP A 344 26.70 -36.37 -3.82
N ASP A 345 25.74 -37.28 -3.68
CA ASP A 345 24.40 -37.22 -4.29
C ASP A 345 23.29 -36.75 -3.34
N GLN A 346 23.63 -36.43 -2.09
CA GLN A 346 22.67 -36.05 -1.06
C GLN A 346 22.21 -34.60 -1.20
N LYS A 347 20.96 -34.34 -0.81
CA LYS A 347 20.33 -33.04 -0.91
C LYS A 347 19.54 -32.73 0.35
N VAL A 348 19.57 -31.48 0.76
CA VAL A 348 18.73 -30.96 1.84
C VAL A 348 17.53 -30.25 1.22
N VAL A 349 16.33 -30.71 1.58
CA VAL A 349 15.07 -30.13 1.10
C VAL A 349 14.47 -29.26 2.20
N PHE A 350 14.06 -28.04 1.86
CA PHE A 350 13.44 -27.11 2.79
C PHE A 350 11.94 -26.97 2.48
N ASN A 351 11.09 -26.96 3.50
CA ASN A 351 9.66 -26.66 3.44
C ASN A 351 9.38 -25.17 3.18
N VAL A 352 10.08 -24.61 2.20
CA VAL A 352 9.98 -23.24 1.72
C VAL A 352 9.89 -23.31 0.20
N ALA A 353 8.87 -22.69 -0.38
CA ALA A 353 8.77 -22.56 -1.83
C ALA A 353 9.94 -21.73 -2.35
N TRP A 354 10.56 -22.19 -3.43
CA TRP A 354 11.67 -21.49 -4.06
C TRP A 354 11.23 -20.08 -4.52
N PHE A 355 12.14 -19.11 -4.53
CA PHE A 355 11.93 -17.78 -5.12
C PHE A 355 13.27 -17.14 -5.47
N PRO A 356 13.35 -16.35 -6.58
CA PRO A 356 14.56 -15.61 -6.90
C PRO A 356 14.98 -14.70 -5.74
N GLY A 357 16.16 -14.94 -5.18
CA GLY A 357 16.65 -14.25 -3.98
C GLY A 357 17.19 -15.21 -2.94
N TRP A 358 16.66 -16.43 -2.86
CA TRP A 358 17.26 -17.48 -2.03
C TRP A 358 18.68 -17.81 -2.51
N ARG A 359 19.60 -17.92 -1.56
CA ARG A 359 21.02 -18.24 -1.75
C ARG A 359 21.45 -19.23 -0.67
N ALA A 360 22.32 -20.16 -1.03
CA ALA A 360 22.89 -21.12 -0.10
C ALA A 360 24.40 -20.87 -0.04
N TYR A 361 24.94 -20.78 1.16
CA TYR A 361 26.34 -20.46 1.40
C TYR A 361 27.00 -21.54 2.24
N LEU A 362 28.28 -21.81 1.96
CA LEU A 362 29.14 -22.60 2.82
C LEU A 362 29.86 -21.67 3.80
N LEU A 363 29.87 -22.01 5.09
CA LEU A 363 30.57 -21.27 6.14
C LEU A 363 31.83 -22.01 6.62
N ASP A 364 32.84 -21.26 7.07
CA ASP A 364 34.02 -21.81 7.74
C ASP A 364 33.73 -22.15 9.21
N GLY A 365 33.00 -23.24 9.44
CA GLY A 365 32.48 -23.59 10.76
C GLY A 365 31.24 -22.78 11.14
N GLU A 366 30.78 -22.95 12.39
CA GLU A 366 29.48 -22.44 12.83
C GLU A 366 29.37 -20.90 12.83
N ASP A 367 30.42 -20.21 13.27
CA ASP A 367 30.48 -18.75 13.36
C ASP A 367 31.45 -18.11 12.35
N GLY A 368 31.90 -18.90 11.36
CA GLY A 368 32.85 -18.45 10.35
C GLY A 368 32.24 -17.58 9.25
N PRO A 369 33.10 -16.92 8.44
CA PRO A 369 32.66 -16.20 7.25
C PRO A 369 32.12 -17.14 6.18
N ILE A 370 31.40 -16.57 5.21
CA ILE A 370 31.02 -17.26 3.96
C ILE A 370 32.30 -17.56 3.16
N VAL A 371 32.51 -18.83 2.85
CA VAL A 371 33.65 -19.31 2.04
C VAL A 371 33.27 -19.71 0.62
N GLY A 372 31.98 -19.95 0.35
CA GLY A 372 31.49 -20.30 -0.97
C GLY A 372 29.97 -20.19 -1.10
N GLU A 373 29.49 -20.18 -2.34
CA GLU A 373 28.07 -20.27 -2.67
C GLU A 373 27.77 -21.67 -3.24
N LEU A 374 26.72 -22.29 -2.72
CA LEU A 374 26.21 -23.57 -3.20
C LEU A 374 25.08 -23.32 -4.21
N PRO A 375 24.95 -24.16 -5.25
CA PRO A 375 23.80 -24.08 -6.14
C PRO A 375 22.51 -24.37 -5.39
N ILE A 376 21.43 -23.69 -5.79
CA ILE A 376 20.07 -24.01 -5.34
C ILE A 376 19.30 -24.58 -6.52
N GLU A 377 18.63 -25.68 -6.27
CA GLU A 377 17.67 -26.29 -7.18
C GLU A 377 16.25 -25.99 -6.70
N ARG A 378 15.33 -25.93 -7.66
CA ARG A 378 13.89 -25.91 -7.39
C ARG A 378 13.38 -27.33 -7.58
N GLU A 379 12.73 -27.86 -6.56
CA GLU A 379 12.12 -29.18 -6.61
C GLU A 379 11.15 -29.31 -7.80
N ASP A 380 11.26 -30.42 -8.53
CA ASP A 380 10.31 -30.80 -9.57
C ASP A 380 9.08 -31.46 -8.91
N GLY A 381 8.26 -30.63 -8.30
CA GLY A 381 7.06 -31.05 -7.57
C GLY A 381 6.07 -29.90 -7.38
N PRO A 382 4.86 -30.20 -6.86
CA PRO A 382 3.78 -29.22 -6.74
C PRO A 382 4.11 -28.06 -5.79
N LEU A 383 5.02 -28.27 -4.83
CA LEU A 383 5.42 -27.25 -3.85
C LEU A 383 6.63 -26.44 -4.31
N ALA A 384 7.35 -26.93 -5.34
CA ALA A 384 8.51 -26.28 -5.92
C ALA A 384 9.47 -25.72 -4.85
N ARG A 385 9.80 -26.59 -3.89
CA ARG A 385 10.61 -26.30 -2.70
C ARG A 385 12.06 -25.99 -3.03
N ILE A 386 12.74 -25.35 -2.09
CA ILE A 386 14.19 -25.12 -2.15
C ILE A 386 14.91 -26.44 -1.88
N VAL A 387 15.84 -26.79 -2.77
CA VAL A 387 16.70 -27.97 -2.63
C VAL A 387 18.16 -27.52 -2.72
N VAL A 388 18.97 -27.90 -1.73
CA VAL A 388 20.40 -27.56 -1.66
C VAL A 388 21.22 -28.85 -1.68
N PRO A 389 22.09 -29.07 -2.68
CA PRO A 389 23.02 -30.20 -2.66
C PRO A 389 23.96 -30.11 -1.45
N ALA A 390 24.11 -31.23 -0.73
CA ALA A 390 25.00 -31.34 0.42
C ALA A 390 26.39 -31.83 -0.04
N PRO A 391 27.47 -31.03 0.12
CA PRO A 391 28.81 -31.49 -0.22
C PRO A 391 29.26 -32.64 0.69
N GLN A 392 30.03 -33.59 0.15
CA GLN A 392 30.61 -34.67 0.94
C GLN A 392 31.48 -34.13 2.09
N GLY A 393 31.35 -34.74 3.27
CA GLY A 393 32.02 -34.33 4.49
C GLY A 393 31.10 -33.56 5.43
N GLU A 394 31.72 -32.90 6.41
CA GLU A 394 31.05 -32.11 7.45
C GLU A 394 31.14 -30.62 7.10
N HIS A 395 29.99 -29.95 7.04
CA HIS A 395 29.87 -28.58 6.55
C HIS A 395 28.82 -27.80 7.33
N VAL A 396 28.98 -26.49 7.36
CA VAL A 396 27.94 -25.56 7.83
C VAL A 396 27.36 -24.82 6.64
N ILE A 397 26.06 -25.00 6.41
CA ILE A 397 25.32 -24.40 5.30
C ILE A 397 24.41 -23.29 5.83
N LEU A 398 24.44 -22.12 5.19
CA LEU A 398 23.52 -21.01 5.45
C LEU A 398 22.60 -20.83 4.25
N LEU A 399 21.32 -21.15 4.40
CA LEU A 399 20.27 -20.72 3.47
C LEU A 399 19.81 -19.32 3.87
N ARG A 400 19.83 -18.35 2.96
CA ARG A 400 19.38 -16.97 3.23
C ARG A 400 18.68 -16.37 2.02
N PHE A 401 17.65 -15.58 2.26
CA PHE A 401 17.01 -14.75 1.26
C PHE A 401 17.75 -13.41 1.15
N ASP A 402 18.42 -13.20 0.00
CA ASP A 402 19.15 -11.99 -0.33
C ASP A 402 18.38 -11.13 -1.34
N ASP A 403 18.77 -9.85 -1.43
CA ASP A 403 18.25 -8.97 -2.46
C ASP A 403 18.58 -9.50 -3.86
N THR A 404 17.53 -9.58 -4.69
CA THR A 404 17.66 -9.87 -6.11
C THR A 404 18.42 -8.75 -6.84
N PRO A 405 18.96 -9.01 -8.04
CA PRO A 405 19.58 -7.96 -8.85
C PRO A 405 18.65 -6.77 -9.10
N VAL A 406 17.35 -7.02 -9.27
CA VAL A 406 16.34 -5.97 -9.46
C VAL A 406 16.16 -5.14 -8.20
N ARG A 407 16.05 -5.76 -7.02
CA ARG A 407 15.94 -5.06 -5.74
C ARG A 407 17.18 -4.22 -5.44
N LYS A 408 18.38 -4.75 -5.71
CA LYS A 408 19.64 -4.00 -5.60
C LYS A 408 19.65 -2.78 -6.53
N ALA A 409 19.27 -2.94 -7.79
CA ALA A 409 19.18 -1.83 -8.73
C ALA A 409 18.15 -0.79 -8.27
N ALA A 410 16.98 -1.23 -7.82
CA ALA A 410 15.91 -0.37 -7.33
C ALA A 410 16.35 0.44 -6.09
N PHE A 411 17.09 -0.18 -5.17
CA PHE A 411 17.71 0.49 -4.03
C PHE A 411 18.67 1.60 -4.47
N TRP A 412 19.59 1.31 -5.41
CA TRP A 412 20.53 2.33 -5.90
C TRP A 412 19.84 3.48 -6.64
N ILE A 413 18.77 3.21 -7.40
CA ILE A 413 17.96 4.25 -8.04
C ILE A 413 17.28 5.13 -6.99
N ALA A 414 16.72 4.53 -5.93
CA ALA A 414 16.11 5.25 -4.82
C ALA A 414 17.13 6.12 -4.07
N LEU A 415 18.31 5.58 -3.79
CA LEU A 415 19.40 6.32 -3.15
C LEU A 415 19.84 7.51 -4.03
N PHE A 416 19.99 7.30 -5.34
CA PHE A 416 20.27 8.40 -6.27
C PHE A 416 19.18 9.47 -6.23
N GLY A 417 17.90 9.07 -6.21
CA GLY A 417 16.77 9.98 -6.05
C GLY A 417 16.86 10.82 -4.76
N TRP A 418 17.21 10.20 -3.63
CA TRP A 418 17.41 10.90 -2.36
C TRP A 418 18.58 11.88 -2.40
N LEU A 419 19.72 11.48 -2.98
CA LEU A 419 20.89 12.35 -3.15
C LEU A 419 20.57 13.54 -4.06
N LEU A 420 19.79 13.32 -5.12
CA LEU A 420 19.33 14.38 -6.02
C LEU A 420 18.40 15.36 -5.29
N LEU A 421 17.44 14.85 -4.49
CA LEU A 421 16.57 15.70 -3.66
C LEU A 421 17.40 16.56 -2.70
N LEU A 422 18.35 15.96 -2.00
CA LEU A 422 19.23 16.66 -1.09
C LEU A 422 20.03 17.75 -1.82
N ALA A 423 20.61 17.43 -2.98
CA ALA A 423 21.35 18.40 -3.80
C ALA A 423 20.47 19.58 -4.23
N VAL A 424 19.22 19.34 -4.66
CA VAL A 424 18.26 20.39 -5.03
C VAL A 424 17.91 21.27 -3.83
N LEU A 425 17.68 20.68 -2.65
CA LEU A 425 17.38 21.42 -1.43
C LEU A 425 18.57 22.28 -0.98
N LEU A 426 19.78 21.73 -1.01
CA LEU A 426 21.01 22.45 -0.66
C LEU A 426 21.31 23.58 -1.65
N ALA A 427 21.16 23.34 -2.96
CA ALA A 427 21.30 24.37 -3.98
C ALA A 427 20.27 25.50 -3.80
N GLY A 428 19.02 25.15 -3.47
CA GLY A 428 17.98 26.13 -3.14
C GLY A 428 18.31 26.96 -1.90
N LEU A 429 18.90 26.35 -0.86
CA LEU A 429 19.34 27.05 0.33
C LEU A 429 20.52 27.99 0.02
N ALA A 430 21.55 27.50 -0.66
CA ALA A 430 22.71 28.29 -1.07
C ALA A 430 22.31 29.49 -1.94
N PHE A 431 21.38 29.29 -2.89
CA PHE A 431 20.86 30.38 -3.72
C PHE A 431 20.12 31.45 -2.90
N ARG A 432 19.37 31.04 -1.87
CA ARG A 432 18.69 31.98 -0.96
C ARG A 432 19.66 32.75 -0.08
N VAL A 433 20.75 32.11 0.37
CA VAL A 433 21.81 32.77 1.15
C VAL A 433 22.55 33.78 0.28
N TRP A 434 22.97 33.38 -0.93
CA TRP A 434 23.65 34.26 -1.89
C TRP A 434 22.80 35.49 -2.26
N ARG A 435 21.49 35.33 -2.48
CA ARG A 435 20.59 36.47 -2.73
C ARG A 435 20.37 37.40 -1.53
N ARG A 436 20.69 36.96 -0.31
CA ARG A 436 20.54 37.76 0.91
C ARG A 436 21.81 38.53 1.28
N GLU A 437 22.93 38.29 0.60
CA GLU A 437 24.09 39.16 0.73
C GLU A 437 23.75 40.55 0.15
N PRO A 438 23.81 41.63 0.95
CA PRO A 438 23.60 42.96 0.44
C PRO A 438 24.72 43.26 -0.55
N VAL A 439 24.37 43.67 -1.77
CA VAL A 439 25.32 44.31 -2.68
C VAL A 439 25.83 45.56 -1.94
N THR A 440 27.01 45.47 -1.34
CA THR A 440 27.72 46.65 -0.86
C THR A 440 28.08 47.48 -2.08
N SER A 441 27.28 48.51 -2.33
CA SER A 441 27.58 49.56 -3.29
C SER A 441 28.75 50.39 -2.76
N ASP A 442 29.97 49.98 -3.11
CA ASP A 442 31.10 50.89 -3.18
C ASP A 442 31.38 51.16 -4.66
N GLN A 443 30.75 52.22 -5.19
CA GLN A 443 31.28 53.16 -6.18
C GLN A 443 30.52 54.48 -6.11
#